data_AF-A0A378MAV9-F1
#
_entry.id   AF-A0A378MAV9-F1
#
_cell.length_a   1.000
_cell.length_b   1.000
_cell.length_c   1.000
_cell.angle_alpha   90.00
_cell.angle_beta   90.00
_cell.angle_gamma   90.00
#
_symmetry.space_group_name_H-M   'P 1'
#
loop_
_entity.id
_entity.type
_entity.pdbx_description
1 polymer ?
#
loop_
_entity_poly.entity_id
_entity_poly.type
_entity_poly.pdbx_seq_one_letter_code
_entity_poly.pdbx_strand_id
1 'polypeptide(L)'
;MKNISNFVTAVDKQQLVSFNKNFTYDPNEYYFSEKDQQILQHLFQISKVAEMYDTDTIYWSKSYEEEKQLIIPPTFATELLQLLDGQDASLTVMRDKEALFKYNRIVLETTKPDFTFKLNKDSEAHYILEMEDVQQSIFLESYRLLFLDGTFYALSTEDWQALQPFISFQHITKNEIVQFSEQQLSEVISYVLPSLQKSGELEIDTAIQDRLVKRPLEIEVHVQKVERQHTVDIAYHYGEQSFHPFQIEEQLENQAAIIIRDVEKETHFMQIIENAPLHISSNQLVVDDKEASYYQFYARTVPALSALADVYLDEELETLVEKDVLPTTTLDVSTELNYLSIAFDFKGIDPVEVPDILNAIREHKNIIAWKTVILFR
;
A
#
# COMPACT_ATOMS: atom_id res chain seq x y z
N MET A 1 -19.45 15.26 -38.79
CA MET A 1 -20.05 14.07 -38.15
C MET A 1 -21.03 14.52 -37.08
N LYS A 2 -22.29 14.07 -37.13
CA LYS A 2 -23.33 14.47 -36.17
C LYS A 2 -23.43 13.53 -34.96
N ASN A 3 -23.15 12.24 -35.14
CA ASN A 3 -23.22 11.22 -34.10
C ASN A 3 -22.25 10.09 -34.45
N ILE A 4 -21.30 9.79 -33.56
CA ILE A 4 -20.25 8.78 -33.78
C ILE A 4 -20.81 7.35 -33.73
N SER A 5 -21.72 7.05 -32.80
CA SER A 5 -22.33 5.73 -32.63
C SER A 5 -23.13 5.29 -33.87
N ASN A 6 -23.87 6.23 -34.48
CA ASN A 6 -24.59 6.00 -35.73
C ASN A 6 -23.63 5.73 -36.89
N PHE A 7 -22.49 6.43 -36.93
CA PHE A 7 -21.50 6.24 -37.98
C PHE A 7 -20.86 4.85 -37.89
N VAL A 8 -20.36 4.45 -36.72
CA VAL A 8 -19.72 3.14 -36.55
C VAL A 8 -20.72 1.99 -36.75
N THR A 9 -21.99 2.16 -36.35
CA THR A 9 -23.05 1.19 -36.63
C THR A 9 -23.36 1.06 -38.13
N ALA A 10 -23.36 2.17 -38.87
CA ALA A 10 -23.61 2.14 -40.31
C ALA A 10 -22.43 1.51 -41.07
N VAL A 11 -21.20 1.79 -40.64
CA VAL A 11 -19.99 1.15 -41.20
C VAL A 11 -20.04 -0.37 -40.99
N ASP A 12 -20.32 -0.83 -39.77
CA ASP A 12 -20.42 -2.25 -39.44
C ASP A 12 -21.52 -2.97 -40.26
N LYS A 13 -22.68 -2.33 -40.42
CA LYS A 13 -23.82 -2.87 -41.19
C LYS A 13 -23.69 -2.70 -42.71
N GLN A 14 -22.59 -2.12 -43.20
CA GLN A 14 -22.40 -1.75 -44.61
C GLN A 14 -23.58 -0.91 -45.16
N GLN A 15 -23.90 0.18 -44.48
CA GLN A 15 -25.00 1.09 -44.83
C GLN A 15 -24.49 2.47 -45.25
N LEU A 16 -25.24 3.12 -46.15
CA LEU A 16 -25.05 4.52 -46.52
C LEU A 16 -25.24 5.44 -45.31
N VAL A 17 -24.28 6.33 -45.04
CA VAL A 17 -24.41 7.32 -43.94
C VAL A 17 -23.87 8.69 -44.33
N SER A 18 -24.69 9.73 -44.12
CA SER A 18 -24.27 11.12 -44.34
C SER A 18 -23.36 11.58 -43.21
N PHE A 19 -22.11 11.91 -43.54
CA PHE A 19 -21.12 12.40 -42.58
C PHE A 19 -21.25 13.91 -42.34
N ASN A 20 -21.49 14.65 -43.42
CA ASN A 20 -21.78 16.09 -43.45
C ASN A 20 -22.63 16.44 -44.69
N LYS A 21 -22.94 17.74 -44.89
CA LYS A 21 -23.79 18.19 -46.02
C LYS A 21 -23.21 17.88 -47.42
N ASN A 22 -21.91 17.66 -47.50
CA ASN A 22 -21.16 17.52 -48.75
C ASN A 22 -20.57 16.11 -48.92
N PHE A 23 -20.75 15.21 -47.96
CA PHE A 23 -20.14 13.87 -47.99
C PHE A 23 -21.06 12.82 -47.38
N THR A 24 -21.26 11.74 -48.14
CA THR A 24 -21.97 10.53 -47.73
C THR A 24 -21.04 9.35 -47.94
N TYR A 25 -20.85 8.56 -46.89
CA TYR A 25 -20.12 7.30 -46.99
C TYR A 25 -21.01 6.27 -47.70
N ASP A 26 -20.49 5.70 -48.79
CA ASP A 26 -21.05 4.55 -49.50
C ASP A 26 -20.07 3.37 -49.41
N PRO A 27 -20.43 2.24 -48.78
CA PRO A 27 -19.56 1.08 -48.65
C PRO A 27 -19.20 0.42 -50.00
N ASN A 28 -19.88 0.77 -51.10
CA ASN A 28 -19.55 0.29 -52.45
C ASN A 28 -18.49 1.17 -53.14
N GLU A 29 -18.30 2.42 -52.69
CA GLU A 29 -17.36 3.37 -53.29
C GLU A 29 -16.12 3.61 -52.43
N TYR A 30 -16.25 3.46 -51.10
CA TYR A 30 -15.19 3.74 -50.14
C TYR A 30 -14.81 2.49 -49.36
N TYR A 31 -13.51 2.35 -49.08
CA TYR A 31 -12.94 1.29 -48.26
C TYR A 31 -12.03 1.88 -47.18
N PHE A 32 -11.87 1.15 -46.09
CA PHE A 32 -10.96 1.48 -45.01
C PHE A 32 -9.68 0.65 -45.13
N SER A 33 -8.57 1.17 -44.62
CA SER A 33 -7.40 0.32 -44.41
C SER A 33 -7.73 -0.76 -43.38
N GLU A 34 -6.96 -1.85 -43.36
CA GLU A 34 -7.15 -2.93 -42.39
C GLU A 34 -7.07 -2.40 -40.94
N LYS A 35 -6.15 -1.47 -40.68
CA LYS A 35 -5.99 -0.82 -39.37
C LYS A 35 -7.19 0.04 -39.00
N ASP A 36 -7.64 0.90 -39.91
CA ASP A 36 -8.82 1.75 -39.66
C ASP A 36 -10.07 0.91 -39.45
N GLN A 37 -10.20 -0.21 -40.17
CA GLN A 37 -11.30 -1.14 -40.00
C GLN A 37 -11.29 -1.79 -38.60
N GLN A 38 -10.12 -2.17 -38.09
CA GLN A 38 -9.98 -2.70 -36.72
C GLN A 38 -10.37 -1.64 -35.67
N ILE A 39 -9.94 -0.39 -35.84
CA ILE A 39 -10.33 0.73 -34.95
C ILE A 39 -11.84 0.94 -34.99
N LEU A 40 -12.45 0.97 -36.18
CA LEU A 40 -13.89 1.18 -36.33
C LEU A 40 -14.72 0.04 -35.74
N GLN A 41 -14.26 -1.21 -35.87
CA GLN A 41 -14.88 -2.37 -35.20
C GLN A 41 -14.81 -2.24 -33.68
N HIS A 42 -13.68 -1.78 -33.14
CA HIS A 42 -13.55 -1.53 -31.70
C HIS A 42 -14.47 -0.43 -31.21
N LEU A 43 -14.53 0.70 -31.92
CA LEU A 43 -15.45 1.79 -31.61
C LEU A 43 -16.92 1.35 -31.70
N PHE A 44 -17.24 0.44 -32.63
CA PHE A 44 -18.56 -0.17 -32.71
C PHE A 44 -18.89 -1.00 -31.46
N GLN A 45 -17.99 -1.88 -31.02
CA GLN A 45 -18.17 -2.64 -29.78
C GLN A 45 -18.38 -1.72 -28.56
N ILE A 46 -17.53 -0.70 -28.43
CA ILE A 46 -17.66 0.32 -27.39
C ILE A 46 -19.04 1.00 -27.44
N SER A 47 -19.51 1.36 -28.64
CA SER A 47 -20.85 1.97 -28.82
C SER A 47 -22.00 1.06 -28.36
N LYS A 48 -21.90 -0.25 -28.59
CA LYS A 48 -22.93 -1.22 -28.15
C LYS A 48 -22.94 -1.39 -26.65
N VAL A 49 -21.75 -1.42 -26.03
CA VAL A 49 -21.62 -1.47 -24.57
C VAL A 49 -22.20 -0.20 -23.95
N ALA A 50 -21.88 0.98 -24.50
CA ALA A 50 -22.44 2.24 -24.03
C ALA A 50 -23.97 2.29 -24.14
N GLU A 51 -24.56 1.75 -25.21
CA GLU A 51 -26.02 1.63 -25.37
C GLU A 51 -26.66 0.72 -24.31
N MET A 52 -26.00 -0.38 -23.90
CA MET A 52 -26.53 -1.31 -22.89
C MET A 52 -26.62 -0.71 -21.49
N TYR A 53 -25.71 0.21 -21.16
CA TYR A 53 -25.74 0.93 -19.87
C TYR A 53 -26.68 2.15 -19.89
N ASP A 54 -27.23 2.52 -21.04
CA ASP A 54 -28.16 3.65 -21.22
C ASP A 54 -29.63 3.26 -21.00
N THR A 55 -29.86 2.17 -20.26
CA THR A 55 -31.21 1.69 -19.96
C THR A 55 -31.76 2.41 -18.72
N ASP A 56 -32.77 3.26 -18.94
CA ASP A 56 -33.81 3.74 -18.02
C ASP A 56 -33.69 5.07 -17.24
N THR A 57 -32.73 5.99 -17.48
CA THR A 57 -32.82 7.34 -16.83
C THR A 57 -32.24 8.56 -17.57
N ILE A 58 -31.47 8.39 -18.65
CA ILE A 58 -30.63 9.48 -19.20
C ILE A 58 -31.14 10.01 -20.57
N TYR A 59 -32.22 9.48 -21.13
CA TYR A 59 -32.75 9.94 -22.43
C TYR A 59 -33.38 11.34 -22.40
N TRP A 60 -33.73 11.88 -21.23
CA TRP A 60 -34.43 13.18 -21.14
C TRP A 60 -33.49 14.38 -20.96
N SER A 61 -32.17 14.16 -20.86
CA SER A 61 -31.21 15.23 -20.55
C SER A 61 -29.91 15.23 -21.36
N LYS A 62 -29.75 14.38 -22.37
CA LYS A 62 -28.51 14.41 -23.20
C LYS A 62 -28.49 15.65 -24.08
N SER A 63 -27.47 16.49 -23.91
CA SER A 63 -27.26 17.65 -24.77
C SER A 63 -26.82 17.20 -26.18
N TYR A 64 -27.07 18.04 -27.20
CA TYR A 64 -26.62 17.77 -28.59
C TYR A 64 -25.09 17.58 -28.72
N GLU A 65 -24.31 18.05 -27.75
CA GLU A 65 -22.86 17.84 -27.67
C GLU A 65 -22.51 16.42 -27.19
N GLU A 66 -23.30 15.83 -26.29
CA GLU A 66 -23.10 14.47 -25.79
C GLU A 66 -23.35 13.40 -26.86
N GLU A 67 -24.21 13.67 -27.86
CA GLU A 67 -24.41 12.76 -29.00
C GLU A 67 -23.18 12.62 -29.92
N LYS A 68 -22.21 13.54 -29.81
CA LYS A 68 -20.97 13.52 -30.60
C LYS A 68 -19.82 12.82 -29.90
N GLN A 69 -19.98 12.46 -28.63
CA GLN A 69 -18.95 11.84 -27.83
C GLN A 69 -19.28 10.37 -27.60
N LEU A 70 -18.25 9.54 -27.64
CA LEU A 70 -18.34 8.14 -27.24
C LEU A 70 -17.49 7.98 -25.99
N ILE A 71 -18.13 7.67 -24.86
CA ILE A 71 -17.41 7.35 -23.63
C ILE A 71 -16.78 5.97 -23.82
N ILE A 72 -15.46 5.89 -23.62
CA ILE A 72 -14.71 4.64 -23.71
C ILE A 72 -14.78 3.97 -22.33
N PRO A 73 -15.36 2.77 -22.18
CA PRO A 73 -15.30 2.05 -20.91
C PRO A 73 -13.87 1.64 -20.57
N PRO A 74 -13.50 1.58 -19.28
CA PRO A 74 -12.15 1.18 -18.86
C PRO A 74 -11.63 -0.12 -19.47
N THR A 75 -12.52 -1.10 -19.68
CA THR A 75 -12.16 -2.41 -20.25
C THR A 75 -11.67 -2.35 -21.70
N PHE A 76 -12.00 -1.28 -22.44
CA PHE A 76 -11.62 -1.12 -23.85
C PHE A 76 -10.52 -0.08 -24.07
N ALA A 77 -10.18 0.71 -23.06
CA ALA A 77 -9.30 1.87 -23.23
C ALA A 77 -7.89 1.49 -23.68
N THR A 78 -7.26 0.52 -23.01
CA THR A 78 -5.90 0.10 -23.36
C THR A 78 -5.82 -0.48 -24.76
N GLU A 79 -6.77 -1.34 -25.14
CA GLU A 79 -6.80 -1.96 -26.48
C GLU A 79 -7.06 -0.91 -27.57
N LEU A 80 -7.97 0.04 -27.34
CA LEU A 80 -8.19 1.15 -28.27
C LEU A 80 -6.94 2.03 -28.41
N LEU A 81 -6.26 2.36 -27.30
CA LEU A 81 -5.01 3.14 -27.33
C LEU A 81 -3.91 2.39 -28.10
N GLN A 82 -3.79 1.07 -27.95
CA GLN A 82 -2.85 0.25 -28.72
C GLN A 82 -3.13 0.33 -30.23
N LEU A 83 -4.39 0.32 -30.64
CA LEU A 83 -4.76 0.44 -32.05
C LEU A 83 -4.51 1.84 -32.61
N LEU A 84 -4.64 2.88 -31.78
CA LEU A 84 -4.43 4.27 -32.15
C LEU A 84 -2.94 4.67 -32.13
N ASP A 85 -2.10 3.92 -31.43
CA ASP A 85 -0.67 4.18 -31.34
C ASP A 85 0.00 4.13 -32.73
N GLY A 86 0.79 5.17 -33.01
CA GLY A 86 1.46 5.36 -34.30
C GLY A 86 0.52 5.50 -35.50
N GLN A 87 -0.79 5.77 -35.31
CA GLN A 87 -1.73 6.09 -36.39
C GLN A 87 -1.89 7.60 -36.57
N ASP A 88 -2.55 8.01 -37.66
CA ASP A 88 -2.89 9.41 -37.93
C ASP A 88 -4.07 9.85 -37.03
N ALA A 89 -3.77 10.02 -35.75
CA ALA A 89 -4.71 10.40 -34.71
C ALA A 89 -4.13 11.52 -33.85
N SER A 90 -4.96 12.52 -33.52
CA SER A 90 -4.57 13.59 -32.61
C SER A 90 -5.31 13.49 -31.28
N LEU A 91 -4.62 13.75 -30.18
CA LEU A 91 -5.20 13.85 -28.85
C LEU A 91 -5.40 15.32 -28.47
N THR A 92 -6.52 15.65 -27.84
CA THR A 92 -6.74 16.95 -27.22
C THR A 92 -7.20 16.74 -25.79
N VAL A 93 -6.43 17.25 -24.83
CA VAL A 93 -6.77 17.25 -23.41
C VAL A 93 -7.62 18.47 -23.13
N MET A 94 -8.81 18.26 -22.57
CA MET A 94 -9.79 19.33 -22.33
C MET A 94 -10.12 19.45 -20.85
N ARG A 95 -10.33 20.69 -20.37
CA ARG A 95 -10.87 21.00 -19.05
C ARG A 95 -11.94 22.07 -19.20
N ASP A 96 -13.13 21.83 -18.65
CA ASP A 96 -14.27 22.77 -18.73
C ASP A 96 -14.57 23.29 -20.15
N LYS A 97 -14.41 22.42 -21.16
CA LYS A 97 -14.54 22.67 -22.60
C LYS A 97 -13.42 23.50 -23.25
N GLU A 98 -12.41 23.89 -22.50
CA GLU A 98 -11.20 24.52 -23.03
C GLU A 98 -10.14 23.47 -23.33
N ALA A 99 -9.49 23.60 -24.49
CA ALA A 99 -8.36 22.74 -24.85
C ALA A 99 -7.12 23.20 -24.08
N LEU A 100 -6.61 22.35 -23.19
CA LEU A 100 -5.39 22.60 -22.44
C LEU A 100 -4.15 22.26 -23.28
N PHE A 101 -4.15 21.04 -23.84
CA PHE A 101 -3.02 20.51 -24.60
C PHE A 101 -3.51 19.80 -25.84
N LYS A 102 -2.71 19.87 -26.91
CA LYS A 102 -2.96 19.16 -28.16
C LYS A 102 -1.71 18.42 -28.61
N TYR A 103 -1.88 17.13 -28.88
CA TYR A 103 -0.84 16.25 -29.37
C TYR A 103 -1.23 15.72 -30.74
N ASN A 104 -0.28 15.69 -31.66
CA ASN A 104 -0.53 15.27 -33.05
C ASN A 104 -0.42 13.75 -33.25
N ARG A 105 -0.20 13.01 -32.15
CA ARG A 105 -0.14 11.55 -32.12
C ARG A 105 -0.67 11.07 -30.78
N ILE A 106 -1.10 9.82 -30.74
CA ILE A 106 -1.35 9.05 -29.52
C ILE A 106 -0.16 8.10 -29.36
N VAL A 107 0.39 8.03 -28.15
CA VAL A 107 1.49 7.13 -27.79
C VAL A 107 1.05 6.32 -26.58
N LEU A 108 1.33 5.03 -26.60
CA LEU A 108 1.07 4.12 -25.48
C LEU A 108 2.34 3.36 -25.12
N GLU A 109 2.71 3.44 -23.85
CA GLU A 109 3.80 2.69 -23.25
C GLU A 109 3.27 1.71 -22.20
N THR A 110 3.95 0.58 -22.02
CA THR A 110 3.60 -0.42 -21.00
C THR A 110 4.57 -0.44 -19.82
N THR A 111 5.69 0.28 -19.95
CA THR A 111 6.65 0.48 -18.85
C THR A 111 6.26 1.70 -18.05
N LYS A 112 6.47 1.69 -16.73
CA LYS A 112 6.28 2.90 -15.91
C LYS A 112 7.16 4.06 -16.43
N PRO A 113 6.72 5.32 -16.28
CA PRO A 113 7.59 6.46 -16.57
C PRO A 113 8.73 6.53 -15.56
N ASP A 114 9.85 7.09 -16.02
CA ASP A 114 10.99 7.41 -15.17
C ASP A 114 10.73 8.76 -14.49
N PHE A 115 10.01 8.73 -13.38
CA PHE A 115 9.77 9.93 -12.57
C PHE A 115 11.11 10.47 -12.02
N THR A 116 11.28 11.78 -12.03
CA THR A 116 12.42 12.44 -11.39
C THR A 116 11.94 13.23 -10.18
N PHE A 117 12.56 12.96 -9.03
CA PHE A 117 12.30 13.64 -7.78
C PHE A 117 13.54 14.39 -7.34
N LYS A 118 13.38 15.60 -6.78
CA LYS A 118 14.50 16.40 -6.29
C LYS A 118 14.33 16.77 -4.83
N LEU A 119 15.33 16.45 -4.02
CA LEU A 119 15.39 16.87 -2.62
C LEU A 119 16.47 17.93 -2.44
N ASN A 120 16.03 19.16 -2.20
CA ASN A 120 16.85 20.35 -2.07
C ASN A 120 16.74 20.96 -0.67
N LYS A 121 17.71 21.81 -0.32
CA LYS A 121 17.65 22.65 0.88
C LYS A 121 17.52 24.12 0.47
N ASP A 122 16.48 24.78 0.98
CA ASP A 122 16.27 26.21 0.75
C ASP A 122 17.19 27.07 1.64
N SER A 123 17.36 28.30 1.21
CA SER A 123 18.05 29.41 1.88
C SER A 123 17.58 29.68 3.32
N GLU A 124 16.32 29.38 3.66
CA GLU A 124 15.77 29.51 5.01
C GLU A 124 15.90 28.23 5.87
N ALA A 125 16.79 27.30 5.50
CA ALA A 125 17.04 26.03 6.19
C ALA A 125 15.84 25.05 6.21
N HIS A 126 14.91 25.20 5.27
CA HIS A 126 13.86 24.24 4.99
C HIS A 126 14.30 23.23 3.93
N TYR A 127 13.69 22.04 3.95
CA TYR A 127 13.89 21.03 2.92
C TYR A 127 12.72 21.06 1.95
N ILE A 128 13.03 20.92 0.66
CA ILE A 128 12.09 21.00 -0.45
C ILE A 128 12.18 19.70 -1.22
N LEU A 129 11.09 18.95 -1.25
CA LEU A 129 10.92 17.81 -2.15
C LEU A 129 10.05 18.24 -3.34
N GLU A 130 10.65 18.22 -4.53
CA GLU A 130 10.00 18.54 -5.80
C GLU A 130 9.52 17.26 -6.48
N MET A 131 8.24 17.25 -6.86
CA MET A 131 7.56 16.14 -7.53
C MET A 131 6.80 16.65 -8.76
N GLU A 132 7.51 17.36 -9.64
CA GLU A 132 6.94 18.03 -10.82
C GLU A 132 6.20 17.04 -11.74
N ASP A 133 6.85 15.94 -12.10
CA ASP A 133 6.27 14.92 -12.99
C ASP A 133 4.96 14.32 -12.43
N VAL A 134 4.87 14.16 -11.11
CA VAL A 134 3.67 13.64 -10.43
C VAL A 134 2.52 14.64 -10.49
N GLN A 135 2.80 15.94 -10.41
CA GLN A 135 1.75 16.96 -10.54
C GLN A 135 1.30 17.15 -11.99
N GLN A 136 2.21 17.04 -12.96
CA GLN A 136 1.89 17.10 -14.39
C GLN A 136 1.17 15.84 -14.88
N SER A 137 1.29 14.75 -14.12
CA SER A 137 0.61 13.49 -14.38
C SER A 137 -0.91 13.59 -14.19
N ILE A 138 -1.65 13.01 -15.14
CA ILE A 138 -3.09 12.78 -15.03
C ILE A 138 -3.31 11.28 -14.78
N PHE A 139 -3.77 10.94 -13.57
CA PHE A 139 -4.10 9.58 -13.20
C PHE A 139 -5.55 9.25 -13.56
N LEU A 140 -5.74 8.35 -14.52
CA LEU A 140 -7.04 7.83 -14.92
C LEU A 140 -7.31 6.56 -14.12
N GLU A 141 -7.63 6.70 -12.84
CA GLU A 141 -7.68 5.59 -11.88
C GLU A 141 -8.60 4.44 -12.30
N SER A 142 -9.82 4.76 -12.74
CA SER A 142 -10.78 3.76 -13.22
C SER A 142 -10.25 2.97 -14.41
N TYR A 143 -9.30 3.53 -15.16
CA TYR A 143 -8.69 2.95 -16.35
C TYR A 143 -7.35 2.26 -16.05
N ARG A 144 -6.75 2.48 -14.87
CA ARG A 144 -5.36 2.13 -14.55
C ARG A 144 -4.38 2.62 -15.62
N LEU A 145 -4.65 3.83 -16.11
CA LEU A 145 -3.80 4.53 -17.07
C LEU A 145 -3.24 5.78 -16.41
N LEU A 146 -1.98 6.06 -16.70
CA LEU A 146 -1.33 7.31 -16.38
C LEU A 146 -1.11 8.09 -17.68
N PHE A 147 -1.34 9.39 -17.68
CA PHE A 147 -1.02 10.25 -18.81
C PHE A 147 -0.02 11.33 -18.37
N LEU A 148 1.12 11.38 -19.05
CA LEU A 148 2.20 12.33 -18.79
C LEU A 148 2.81 12.76 -20.14
N ASP A 149 2.92 14.07 -20.37
CA ASP A 149 3.56 14.68 -21.54
C ASP A 149 3.18 14.08 -22.91
N GLY A 150 1.89 13.80 -23.10
CA GLY A 150 1.39 13.28 -24.37
C GLY A 150 1.44 11.76 -24.53
N THR A 151 1.95 11.05 -23.52
CA THR A 151 2.08 9.60 -23.52
C THR A 151 1.12 8.98 -22.51
N PHE A 152 0.39 7.95 -22.94
CA PHE A 152 -0.35 7.09 -22.04
C PHE A 152 0.55 5.95 -21.57
N TYR A 153 0.47 5.62 -20.28
CA TYR A 153 1.18 4.51 -19.67
C TYR A 153 0.15 3.50 -19.14
N ALA A 154 0.13 2.32 -19.76
CA ALA A 154 -0.66 1.18 -19.32
C ALA A 154 0.16 0.34 -18.33
N LEU A 155 -0.02 0.63 -17.05
CA LEU A 155 0.80 0.10 -15.99
C LEU A 155 0.35 -1.31 -15.56
N SER A 156 1.32 -2.12 -15.13
CA SER A 156 1.02 -3.38 -14.47
C SER A 156 0.32 -3.13 -13.12
N THR A 157 -0.32 -4.16 -12.54
CA THR A 157 -0.93 -4.03 -11.21
C THR A 157 0.10 -3.63 -10.15
N GLU A 158 1.31 -4.16 -10.25
CA GLU A 158 2.42 -3.87 -9.32
C GLU A 158 2.89 -2.42 -9.46
N ASP A 159 3.14 -1.95 -10.69
CA ASP A 159 3.53 -0.57 -10.95
C ASP A 159 2.43 0.41 -10.51
N TRP A 160 1.16 0.10 -10.79
CA TRP A 160 0.04 0.91 -10.36
C TRP A 160 -0.07 1.00 -8.83
N GLN A 161 0.15 -0.12 -8.13
CA GLN A 161 0.18 -0.14 -6.66
C GLN A 161 1.33 0.69 -6.10
N ALA A 162 2.51 0.62 -6.72
CA ALA A 162 3.64 1.46 -6.34
C ALA A 162 3.33 2.96 -6.49
N LEU A 163 2.39 3.34 -7.38
CA LEU A 163 1.97 4.73 -7.57
C LEU A 163 0.84 5.23 -6.64
N GLN A 164 0.20 4.35 -5.88
CA GLN A 164 -0.92 4.72 -4.99
C GLN A 164 -0.61 5.84 -3.99
N PRO A 165 0.58 5.88 -3.35
CA PRO A 165 0.92 6.99 -2.45
C PRO A 165 0.92 8.35 -3.16
N PHE A 166 1.35 8.41 -4.42
CA PHE A 166 1.39 9.64 -5.22
C PHE A 166 0.02 10.10 -5.65
N ILE A 167 -0.83 9.16 -6.07
CA ILE A 167 -2.23 9.43 -6.40
C ILE A 167 -2.92 10.06 -5.17
N SER A 168 -2.74 9.42 -4.00
CA SER A 168 -3.28 9.91 -2.73
C SER A 168 -2.73 11.29 -2.36
N PHE A 169 -1.43 11.50 -2.54
CA PHE A 169 -0.77 12.77 -2.31
C PHE A 169 -1.34 13.89 -3.21
N GLN A 170 -1.49 13.67 -4.52
CA GLN A 170 -2.03 14.65 -5.47
C GLN A 170 -3.49 15.04 -5.14
N HIS A 171 -4.29 14.10 -4.61
CA HIS A 171 -5.66 14.39 -4.15
C HIS A 171 -5.69 15.31 -2.93
N ILE A 172 -4.71 15.17 -2.03
CA ILE A 172 -4.62 15.93 -0.77
C ILE A 172 -3.97 17.30 -1.00
N THR A 173 -2.95 17.37 -1.85
CA THR A 173 -2.19 18.59 -2.13
C THR A 173 -2.04 18.86 -3.62
N LYS A 174 -2.32 20.11 -3.98
CA LYS A 174 -2.14 20.64 -5.33
C LYS A 174 -0.75 21.27 -5.55
N ASN A 175 0.16 21.09 -4.60
CA ASN A 175 1.50 21.67 -4.68
C ASN A 175 2.50 20.66 -5.24
N GLU A 176 3.36 21.15 -6.13
CA GLU A 176 4.54 20.45 -6.70
C GLU A 176 5.66 20.28 -5.68
N ILE A 177 5.62 21.07 -4.61
CA ILE A 177 6.66 21.18 -3.61
C ILE A 177 6.11 20.78 -2.25
N VAL A 178 6.80 19.88 -1.57
CA VAL A 178 6.63 19.60 -0.15
C VAL A 178 7.76 20.24 0.61
N GLN A 179 7.41 21.17 1.50
CA GLN A 179 8.36 21.82 2.39
C GLN A 179 8.26 21.23 3.80
N PHE A 180 9.40 20.88 4.40
CA PHE A 180 9.45 20.31 5.74
C PHE A 180 10.65 20.84 6.53
N SER A 181 10.56 20.71 7.86
CA SER A 181 11.59 21.19 8.78
C SER A 181 12.74 20.19 8.95
N GLU A 182 13.82 20.62 9.59
CA GLU A 182 14.94 19.75 10.00
C GLU A 182 14.48 18.57 10.87
N GLN A 183 13.50 18.77 11.75
CA GLN A 183 12.99 17.73 12.65
C GLN A 183 12.31 16.60 11.87
N GLN A 184 11.65 16.93 10.76
CA GLN A 184 10.92 15.96 9.94
C GLN A 184 11.81 15.27 8.89
N LEU A 185 13.05 15.74 8.71
CA LEU A 185 13.93 15.29 7.63
C LEU A 185 14.25 13.79 7.73
N SER A 186 14.58 13.31 8.93
CA SER A 186 14.86 11.89 9.20
C SER A 186 13.66 11.01 8.83
N GLU A 187 12.45 11.41 9.22
CA GLU A 187 11.21 10.71 8.89
C GLU A 187 10.96 10.71 7.38
N VAL A 188 11.01 11.86 6.72
CA VAL A 188 10.78 11.95 5.27
C VAL A 188 11.79 11.09 4.50
N ILE A 189 13.06 11.12 4.88
CA ILE A 189 14.10 10.27 4.27
C ILE A 189 13.81 8.79 4.45
N SER A 190 13.27 8.40 5.59
CA SER A 190 13.08 6.99 5.93
C SER A 190 11.77 6.41 5.39
N TYR A 191 10.69 7.19 5.41
CA TYR A 191 9.35 6.74 5.02
C TYR A 191 8.99 7.09 3.57
N VAL A 192 9.40 8.26 3.09
CA VAL A 192 8.95 8.79 1.79
C VAL A 192 9.94 8.43 0.68
N LEU A 193 11.23 8.73 0.87
CA LEU A 193 12.22 8.56 -0.20
C LEU A 193 12.36 7.12 -0.74
N PRO A 194 12.30 6.04 0.06
CA PRO A 194 12.35 4.69 -0.49
C PRO A 194 11.18 4.37 -1.41
N SER A 195 10.01 4.95 -1.13
CA SER A 195 8.83 4.85 -2.00
C SER A 195 9.04 5.64 -3.30
N LEU A 196 9.65 6.84 -3.23
CA LEU A 196 10.04 7.61 -4.42
C LEU A 196 11.00 6.82 -5.31
N GLN A 197 12.03 6.21 -4.73
CA GLN A 197 13.04 5.44 -5.45
C GLN A 197 12.47 4.18 -6.13
N LYS A 198 11.37 3.61 -5.63
CA LYS A 198 10.66 2.51 -6.31
C LYS A 198 9.95 3.00 -7.57
N SER A 199 9.50 4.25 -7.58
CA SER A 199 8.70 4.81 -8.66
C SER A 199 9.52 5.61 -9.68
N GLY A 200 10.69 6.11 -9.30
CA GLY A 200 11.55 6.91 -10.16
C GLY A 200 12.95 7.15 -9.62
N GLU A 201 13.70 8.04 -10.25
CA GLU A 201 15.01 8.50 -9.82
C GLU A 201 14.88 9.65 -8.81
N LEU A 202 15.74 9.63 -7.79
CA LEU A 202 15.76 10.64 -6.74
C LEU A 202 17.12 11.34 -6.74
N GLU A 203 17.12 12.61 -7.12
CA GLU A 203 18.25 13.52 -7.00
C GLU A 203 18.24 14.16 -5.61
N ILE A 204 19.35 14.04 -4.88
CA ILE A 204 19.50 14.64 -3.55
C ILE A 204 20.65 15.65 -3.63
N ASP A 205 20.42 16.86 -3.13
CA ASP A 205 21.48 17.85 -2.99
C ASP A 205 22.63 17.28 -2.15
N THR A 206 23.86 17.45 -2.64
CA THR A 206 25.12 17.11 -1.98
C THR A 206 25.17 17.52 -0.51
N ALA A 207 24.65 18.71 -0.16
CA ALA A 207 24.64 19.20 1.22
C ALA A 207 23.79 18.34 2.18
N ILE A 208 22.79 17.64 1.63
CA ILE A 208 21.94 16.69 2.35
C ILE A 208 22.59 15.31 2.31
N GLN A 209 23.05 14.89 1.12
CA GLN A 209 23.66 13.59 0.90
C GLN A 209 24.87 13.34 1.81
N ASP A 210 25.72 14.35 2.01
CA ASP A 210 26.91 14.26 2.87
C ASP A 210 26.57 14.06 4.36
N ARG A 211 25.34 14.38 4.76
CA ARG A 211 24.84 14.22 6.14
C ARG A 211 24.11 12.91 6.35
N LEU A 212 23.78 12.17 5.28
CA LEU A 212 23.06 10.90 5.37
C LEU A 212 23.96 9.82 5.98
N VAL A 213 23.49 9.21 7.06
CA VAL A 213 24.19 8.12 7.74
C VAL A 213 23.24 6.94 7.89
N LYS A 214 23.70 5.76 7.45
CA LYS A 214 22.99 4.50 7.67
C LYS A 214 23.67 3.73 8.80
N ARG A 215 22.91 3.41 9.85
CA ARG A 215 23.34 2.59 10.98
C ARG A 215 22.38 1.41 11.16
N PRO A 216 22.83 0.27 11.72
CA PRO A 216 21.91 -0.78 12.13
C PRO A 216 20.96 -0.26 13.20
N LEU A 217 19.70 -0.70 13.15
CA LEU A 217 18.72 -0.49 14.21
C LEU A 217 19.01 -1.46 15.36
N GLU A 218 19.14 -0.90 16.55
CA GLU A 218 19.11 -1.61 17.83
C GLU A 218 17.87 -1.16 18.58
N ILE A 219 17.09 -2.09 19.13
CA ILE A 219 15.83 -1.77 19.81
C ILE A 219 16.01 -2.09 21.28
N GLU A 220 15.81 -1.11 22.15
CA GLU A 220 15.81 -1.29 23.60
C GLU A 220 14.38 -1.16 24.13
N VAL A 221 13.99 -2.08 25.01
CA VAL A 221 12.68 -2.10 25.67
C VAL A 221 12.87 -2.17 27.17
N HIS A 222 12.40 -1.16 27.88
CA HIS A 222 12.42 -1.12 29.33
C HIS A 222 11.02 -1.37 29.89
N VAL A 223 10.88 -2.42 30.69
CA VAL A 223 9.63 -2.76 31.37
C VAL A 223 9.83 -2.55 32.86
N GLN A 224 9.08 -1.60 33.41
CA GLN A 224 9.20 -1.18 34.79
C GLN A 224 7.86 -1.19 35.50
N LYS A 225 7.90 -1.29 36.83
CA LYS A 225 6.70 -1.15 37.66
C LYS A 225 6.73 0.19 38.38
N VAL A 226 5.91 1.12 37.91
CA VAL A 226 5.72 2.43 38.54
C VAL A 226 4.41 2.42 39.32
N GLU A 227 4.52 2.50 40.65
CA GLU A 227 3.40 2.38 41.60
C GLU A 227 2.61 1.06 41.45
N ARG A 228 1.49 1.08 40.72
CA ARG A 228 0.62 -0.07 40.44
C ARG A 228 0.53 -0.40 38.95
N GLN A 229 1.26 0.31 38.10
CA GLN A 229 1.21 0.15 36.66
C GLN A 229 2.51 -0.44 36.14
N HIS A 230 2.38 -1.28 35.12
CA HIS A 230 3.52 -1.83 34.40
C HIS A 230 3.70 -0.98 33.13
N THR A 231 4.77 -0.19 33.12
CA THR A 231 5.09 0.75 32.05
C THR A 231 6.12 0.15 31.12
N VAL A 232 5.96 0.39 29.82
CA VAL A 232 6.88 -0.04 28.77
C VAL A 232 7.43 1.20 28.09
N ASP A 233 8.74 1.38 28.11
CA ASP A 233 9.44 2.39 27.32
C ASP A 233 10.22 1.70 26.19
N ILE A 234 10.21 2.33 25.03
CA ILE A 234 10.80 1.77 23.80
C ILE A 234 11.71 2.84 23.20
N ALA A 235 12.93 2.44 22.86
CA ALA A 235 13.92 3.29 22.21
C ALA A 235 14.52 2.59 20.99
N TYR A 236 14.55 3.30 19.86
CA TYR A 236 15.24 2.88 18.64
C TYR A 236 16.59 3.56 18.55
N HIS A 237 17.66 2.78 18.67
CA HIS A 237 19.03 3.24 18.62
C HIS A 237 19.65 3.04 17.24
N TYR A 238 20.29 4.10 16.73
CA TYR A 238 21.05 4.12 15.50
C TYR A 238 22.46 4.67 15.79
N GLY A 239 23.27 3.88 16.49
CA GLY A 239 24.54 4.34 17.04
C GLY A 239 24.29 5.30 18.22
N GLU A 240 24.79 6.53 18.12
CA GLU A 240 24.68 7.52 19.21
C GLU A 240 23.33 8.25 19.26
N GLN A 241 22.45 8.07 18.26
CA GLN A 241 21.15 8.72 18.19
C GLN A 241 20.05 7.73 18.58
N SER A 242 19.12 8.15 19.44
CA SER A 242 17.95 7.38 19.85
C SER A 242 16.65 8.08 19.47
N PHE A 243 15.64 7.29 19.11
CA PHE A 243 14.29 7.76 18.75
C PHE A 243 13.25 7.02 19.59
N HIS A 244 12.32 7.77 20.20
CA HIS A 244 11.26 7.19 21.02
C HIS A 244 9.91 7.29 20.29
N PRO A 245 9.31 6.17 19.83
CA PRO A 245 8.11 6.19 18.98
C PRO A 245 6.86 6.78 19.65
N PHE A 246 6.83 6.89 20.98
CA PHE A 246 5.70 7.42 21.74
C PHE A 246 5.94 8.80 22.34
N GLN A 247 7.11 9.42 22.14
CA GLN A 247 7.41 10.77 22.63
C GLN A 247 7.17 11.82 21.54
N ILE A 248 6.54 12.95 21.90
CA ILE A 248 6.15 14.00 20.94
C ILE A 248 7.33 14.96 20.63
N GLU A 249 8.34 15.02 21.50
CA GLU A 249 9.52 15.87 21.32
C GLU A 249 10.77 15.01 21.26
N GLU A 250 11.31 14.82 20.05
CA GLU A 250 12.64 14.24 19.88
C GLU A 250 13.70 15.24 20.37
N GLN A 251 14.45 14.86 21.41
CA GLN A 251 15.65 15.58 21.81
C GLN A 251 16.75 15.30 20.79
N LEU A 252 16.77 16.07 19.71
CA LEU A 252 17.81 16.00 18.68
C LEU A 252 19.12 16.59 19.21
N GLU A 253 19.85 15.83 20.03
CA GLU A 253 21.24 16.11 20.33
C GLU A 253 22.09 15.75 19.10
N ASN A 254 22.62 16.79 18.44
CA ASN A 254 23.46 16.77 17.23
C ASN A 254 22.72 16.74 15.88
N GLN A 255 22.44 17.93 15.35
CA GLN A 255 21.95 18.18 13.99
C GLN A 255 22.97 17.89 12.86
N ALA A 256 24.10 17.24 13.14
CA ALA A 256 25.16 17.05 12.14
C ALA A 256 24.82 15.93 11.14
N ALA A 257 24.32 14.80 11.65
CA ALA A 257 24.02 13.60 10.88
C ALA A 257 22.51 13.35 10.80
N ILE A 258 22.07 12.90 9.63
CA ILE A 258 20.69 12.52 9.34
C ILE A 258 20.65 10.99 9.23
N ILE A 259 19.92 10.34 10.14
CA ILE A 259 19.81 8.89 10.15
C ILE A 259 18.78 8.42 9.12
N ILE A 260 19.16 7.43 8.31
CA ILE A 260 18.22 6.65 7.51
C ILE A 260 17.70 5.50 8.37
N ARG A 261 16.43 5.56 8.78
CA ARG A 261 15.79 4.59 9.66
C ARG A 261 15.38 3.31 8.90
N ASP A 262 15.48 2.17 9.57
CA ASP A 262 15.07 0.85 9.08
C ASP A 262 13.56 0.64 9.35
N VAL A 263 12.74 1.30 8.52
CA VAL A 263 11.27 1.32 8.66
C VAL A 263 10.66 -0.08 8.66
N GLU A 264 11.21 -1.02 7.88
CA GLU A 264 10.70 -2.39 7.80
C GLU A 264 10.82 -3.10 9.16
N LYS A 265 11.98 -3.00 9.81
CA LYS A 265 12.18 -3.59 11.15
C LYS A 265 11.40 -2.85 12.23
N GLU A 266 11.38 -1.52 12.20
CA GLU A 266 10.57 -0.73 13.14
C GLU A 266 9.08 -1.10 13.04
N THR A 267 8.55 -1.24 11.81
CA THR A 267 7.15 -1.64 11.58
C THR A 267 6.90 -3.06 12.06
N HIS A 268 7.80 -4.00 11.77
CA HIS A 268 7.66 -5.38 12.22
C HIS A 268 7.64 -5.48 13.75
N PHE A 269 8.50 -4.73 14.43
CA PHE A 269 8.52 -4.65 15.88
C PHE A 269 7.22 -4.01 16.43
N MET A 270 6.76 -2.91 15.82
CA MET A 270 5.52 -2.24 16.25
C MET A 270 4.28 -3.11 16.09
N GLN A 271 4.23 -4.00 15.10
CA GLN A 271 3.14 -4.98 14.98
C GLN A 271 3.03 -5.90 16.20
N ILE A 272 4.15 -6.24 16.86
CA ILE A 272 4.13 -7.04 18.09
C ILE A 272 3.54 -6.22 19.24
N ILE A 273 3.90 -4.94 19.32
CA ILE A 273 3.39 -3.99 20.33
C ILE A 273 1.89 -3.74 20.15
N GLU A 274 1.40 -3.54 18.91
CA GLU A 274 -0.02 -3.32 18.61
C GLU A 274 -0.91 -4.52 18.96
N ASN A 275 -0.36 -5.73 18.86
CA ASN A 275 -1.07 -6.97 19.23
C ASN A 275 -0.93 -7.33 20.72
N ALA A 276 -0.14 -6.56 21.47
CA ALA A 276 0.03 -6.74 22.91
C ALA A 276 -1.13 -6.11 23.70
N PRO A 277 -1.40 -6.56 24.94
CA PRO A 277 -2.43 -5.96 25.80
C PRO A 277 -1.92 -4.65 26.44
N LEU A 278 -1.51 -3.70 25.60
CA LEU A 278 -0.97 -2.40 25.96
C LEU A 278 -1.95 -1.28 25.55
N HIS A 279 -1.98 -0.20 26.31
CA HIS A 279 -2.65 1.04 25.94
C HIS A 279 -1.74 2.24 26.23
N ILE A 280 -1.97 3.34 25.50
CA ILE A 280 -1.24 4.59 25.72
C ILE A 280 -1.90 5.37 26.85
N SER A 281 -1.12 5.68 27.89
CA SER A 281 -1.51 6.55 29.00
C SER A 281 -0.42 7.58 29.26
N SER A 282 -0.77 8.87 29.24
CA SER A 282 0.18 9.97 29.48
C SER A 282 1.48 9.89 28.66
N ASN A 283 1.37 9.51 27.38
CA ASN A 283 2.50 9.39 26.46
C ASN A 283 3.45 8.21 26.76
N GLN A 284 3.00 7.23 27.55
CA GLN A 284 3.72 5.98 27.84
C GLN A 284 2.84 4.77 27.52
N LEU A 285 3.46 3.65 27.19
CA LEU A 285 2.75 2.38 27.06
C LEU A 285 2.56 1.75 28.43
N VAL A 286 1.33 1.35 28.73
CA VAL A 286 0.96 0.72 29.99
C VAL A 286 0.23 -0.58 29.70
N VAL A 287 0.59 -1.64 30.44
CA VAL A 287 -0.14 -2.93 30.36
C VAL A 287 -1.52 -2.76 30.97
N ASP A 288 -2.53 -3.29 30.29
CA ASP A 288 -3.91 -3.31 30.78
C ASP A 288 -4.01 -3.88 32.21
N ASP A 289 -4.75 -3.19 33.08
CA ASP A 289 -4.91 -3.58 34.49
C ASP A 289 -5.89 -4.75 34.67
N LYS A 290 -5.51 -5.92 34.14
CA LYS A 290 -6.23 -7.19 34.23
C LYS A 290 -5.20 -8.31 34.39
N GLU A 291 -5.45 -9.26 35.30
CA GLU A 291 -4.55 -10.41 35.51
C GLU A 291 -4.23 -11.18 34.22
N ALA A 292 -5.23 -11.39 33.36
CA ALA A 292 -5.05 -12.05 32.07
C ALA A 292 -4.13 -11.26 31.11
N SER A 293 -4.17 -9.92 31.16
CA SER A 293 -3.34 -9.05 30.34
C SER A 293 -1.88 -9.10 30.80
N TYR A 294 -1.63 -9.09 32.11
CA TYR A 294 -0.28 -9.28 32.65
C TYR A 294 0.31 -10.63 32.24
N TYR A 295 -0.45 -11.73 32.40
CA TYR A 295 0.01 -13.05 31.97
C TYR A 295 0.32 -13.09 30.47
N GLN A 296 -0.58 -12.57 29.63
CA GLN A 296 -0.37 -12.51 28.18
C GLN A 296 0.88 -11.69 27.82
N PHE A 297 1.11 -10.56 28.48
CA PHE A 297 2.25 -9.70 28.23
C PHE A 297 3.57 -10.39 28.58
N TYR A 298 3.72 -10.90 29.80
CA TYR A 298 4.99 -11.52 30.24
C TYR A 298 5.25 -12.89 29.62
N ALA A 299 4.22 -13.71 29.40
CA ALA A 299 4.40 -15.07 28.87
C ALA A 299 4.47 -15.13 27.33
N ARG A 300 3.95 -14.12 26.61
CA ARG A 300 3.91 -14.14 25.13
C ARG A 300 4.55 -12.93 24.49
N THR A 301 4.23 -11.72 24.95
CA THR A 301 4.75 -10.50 24.34
C THR A 301 6.24 -10.32 24.63
N VAL A 302 6.68 -10.42 25.90
CA VAL A 302 8.09 -10.24 26.27
C VAL A 302 9.04 -11.22 25.56
N PRO A 303 8.78 -12.54 25.48
CA PRO A 303 9.60 -13.45 24.70
C PRO A 303 9.66 -13.08 23.21
N ALA A 304 8.54 -12.68 22.61
CA ALA A 304 8.49 -12.24 21.22
C ALA A 304 9.30 -10.96 20.98
N LEU A 305 9.27 -10.01 21.92
CA LEU A 305 10.09 -8.79 21.87
C LEU A 305 11.58 -9.12 22.02
N SER A 306 11.95 -10.04 22.92
CA SER A 306 13.35 -10.43 23.16
C SER A 306 14.05 -11.08 21.96
N ALA A 307 13.28 -11.58 20.99
CA ALA A 307 13.82 -12.10 19.75
C ALA A 307 14.29 -10.99 18.78
N LEU A 308 13.83 -9.76 18.96
CA LEU A 308 14.05 -8.61 18.07
C LEU A 308 14.65 -7.39 18.76
N ALA A 309 14.68 -7.36 20.09
CA ALA A 309 15.07 -6.23 20.91
C ALA A 309 15.77 -6.68 22.20
N ASP A 310 16.60 -5.80 22.76
CA ASP A 310 17.18 -5.96 24.08
C ASP A 310 16.13 -5.52 25.13
N VAL A 311 15.61 -6.50 25.88
CA VAL A 311 14.54 -6.26 26.86
C VAL A 311 15.12 -6.24 28.27
N TYR A 312 14.91 -5.12 28.97
CA TYR A 312 15.30 -4.90 30.35
C TYR A 312 14.07 -4.88 31.25
N LEU A 313 14.07 -5.71 32.28
CA LEU A 313 12.99 -5.86 33.26
C LEU A 313 13.50 -5.45 34.65
N ASP A 314 12.65 -4.81 35.46
CA ASP A 314 12.95 -4.66 36.89
C ASP A 314 13.09 -6.03 37.57
N GLU A 315 13.98 -6.15 38.57
CA GLU A 315 14.27 -7.42 39.27
C GLU A 315 13.01 -8.11 39.83
N GLU A 316 12.01 -7.33 40.26
CA GLU A 316 10.73 -7.83 40.77
C GLU A 316 9.87 -8.49 39.67
N LEU A 317 10.09 -8.14 38.41
CA LEU A 317 9.34 -8.59 37.23
C LEU A 317 10.02 -9.73 36.48
N GLU A 318 11.33 -9.93 36.66
CA GLU A 318 12.07 -11.04 36.03
C GLU A 318 11.49 -12.42 36.35
N THR A 319 10.89 -12.58 37.54
CA THR A 319 10.28 -13.84 37.98
C THR A 319 8.95 -14.17 37.27
N LEU A 320 8.33 -13.20 36.59
CA LEU A 320 7.06 -13.35 35.88
C LEU A 320 7.24 -13.82 34.43
N VAL A 321 8.46 -13.77 33.90
CA VAL A 321 8.79 -14.27 32.57
C VAL A 321 9.13 -15.76 32.70
N GLU A 322 8.25 -16.63 32.21
CA GLU A 322 8.51 -18.07 32.18
C GLU A 322 9.76 -18.34 31.32
N LYS A 323 10.84 -18.82 31.95
CA LYS A 323 11.95 -19.44 31.22
C LYS A 323 11.40 -20.72 30.60
N ASP A 324 11.47 -20.85 29.28
CA ASP A 324 11.02 -22.02 28.51
C ASP A 324 11.38 -23.34 29.24
N VAL A 325 10.42 -23.92 29.96
CA VAL A 325 10.54 -25.28 30.47
C VAL A 325 10.01 -26.18 29.35
N LEU A 326 10.89 -26.50 28.40
CA LEU A 326 10.59 -27.47 27.37
C LEU A 326 10.15 -28.80 28.03
N PRO A 327 8.92 -29.31 27.79
CA PRO A 327 8.50 -30.59 28.35
C PRO A 327 9.30 -31.72 27.69
N THR A 328 10.14 -32.41 28.47
CA THR A 328 10.78 -33.65 28.02
C THR A 328 9.76 -34.79 28.05
N THR A 329 9.26 -35.17 26.86
CA THR A 329 8.43 -36.37 26.70
C THR A 329 9.33 -37.60 26.54
N THR A 330 9.40 -38.47 27.54
CA THR A 330 10.00 -39.81 27.38
C THR A 330 8.92 -40.80 26.95
N LEU A 331 9.10 -41.39 25.77
CA LEU A 331 8.19 -42.38 25.20
C LEU A 331 8.81 -43.78 25.40
N ASP A 332 8.20 -44.60 26.26
CA ASP A 332 8.64 -45.98 26.48
C ASP A 332 7.58 -46.93 25.92
N VAL A 333 7.97 -47.73 24.92
CA VAL A 333 7.06 -48.61 24.16
C VAL A 333 7.41 -50.06 24.48
N SER A 334 6.63 -50.69 25.34
CA SER A 334 6.79 -52.11 25.67
C SER A 334 6.06 -52.99 24.64
N THR A 335 6.80 -53.83 23.93
CA THR A 335 6.34 -54.59 22.76
C THR A 335 5.54 -55.85 23.08
N GLU A 336 5.38 -56.21 24.36
CA GLU A 336 4.69 -57.45 24.74
C GLU A 336 3.20 -57.30 25.05
N LEU A 337 2.71 -56.09 25.36
CA LEU A 337 1.32 -55.89 25.83
C LEU A 337 0.51 -54.82 25.08
N ASN A 338 1.05 -54.25 24.00
CA ASN A 338 0.33 -53.32 23.11
C ASN A 338 -0.37 -52.14 23.83
N TYR A 339 0.23 -51.64 24.91
CA TYR A 339 -0.17 -50.41 25.59
C TYR A 339 0.93 -49.35 25.42
N LEU A 340 0.53 -48.14 25.02
CA LEU A 340 1.39 -46.96 24.98
C LEU A 340 1.28 -46.23 26.32
N SER A 341 2.34 -46.25 27.13
CA SER A 341 2.45 -45.43 28.34
C SER A 341 3.23 -44.17 28.03
N ILE A 342 2.56 -43.02 28.07
CA ILE A 342 3.21 -41.70 27.96
C ILE A 342 3.38 -41.16 29.38
N ALA A 343 4.62 -41.02 29.83
CA ALA A 343 4.93 -40.37 31.10
C ALA A 343 5.34 -38.92 30.81
N PHE A 344 4.64 -37.97 31.44
CA PHE A 344 4.97 -36.56 31.42
C PHE A 344 5.64 -36.22 32.75
N ASP A 345 6.89 -35.78 32.72
CA ASP A 345 7.59 -35.27 33.90
C ASP A 345 7.54 -33.74 33.87
N PHE A 346 6.76 -33.15 34.76
CA PHE A 346 6.63 -31.71 34.89
C PHE A 346 7.57 -31.23 36.00
N LYS A 347 8.76 -30.74 35.64
CA LYS A 347 9.65 -30.09 36.61
C LYS A 347 9.06 -28.74 37.01
N GLY A 348 8.48 -28.67 38.21
CA GLY A 348 7.98 -27.43 38.82
C GLY A 348 6.52 -27.47 39.27
N ILE A 349 5.79 -28.57 39.04
CA ILE A 349 4.41 -28.73 39.53
C ILE A 349 4.45 -29.53 40.85
N ASP A 350 3.77 -29.03 41.89
CA ASP A 350 3.65 -29.74 43.17
C ASP A 350 2.90 -31.07 42.95
N PRO A 351 3.43 -32.22 43.42
CA PRO A 351 2.78 -33.54 43.26
C PRO A 351 1.31 -33.59 43.72
N VAL A 352 0.89 -32.64 44.57
CA VAL A 352 -0.46 -32.54 45.10
C VAL A 352 -1.46 -31.99 44.08
N GLU A 353 -1.03 -31.24 43.05
CA GLU A 353 -1.92 -30.62 42.04
C GLU A 353 -2.14 -31.51 40.80
N VAL A 354 -1.33 -32.56 40.64
CA VAL A 354 -1.41 -33.53 39.53
C VAL A 354 -2.78 -34.23 39.42
N PRO A 355 -3.45 -34.64 40.53
CA PRO A 355 -4.77 -35.28 40.47
C PRO A 355 -5.87 -34.36 39.94
N ASP A 356 -5.81 -33.06 40.23
CA ASP A 356 -6.81 -32.08 39.82
C ASP A 356 -6.69 -31.73 38.33
N ILE A 357 -5.46 -31.65 37.82
CA ILE A 357 -5.18 -31.51 36.38
C ILE A 357 -5.65 -32.76 35.61
N LEU A 358 -5.41 -33.96 36.14
CA LEU A 358 -5.86 -35.21 35.53
C LEU A 358 -7.39 -35.36 35.56
N ASN A 359 -8.06 -34.86 36.59
CA ASN A 359 -9.52 -34.82 36.66
C ASN A 359 -10.12 -33.82 35.66
N ALA A 360 -9.53 -32.63 35.49
CA ALA A 360 -9.96 -31.65 34.50
C ALA A 360 -9.86 -32.18 33.06
N ILE A 361 -8.80 -32.94 32.74
CA ILE A 361 -8.63 -33.60 31.43
C ILE A 361 -9.62 -34.75 31.24
N ARG A 362 -10.01 -35.44 32.31
CA ARG A 362 -10.98 -36.55 32.27
C ARG A 362 -12.42 -36.07 32.06
N GLU A 363 -12.76 -34.90 32.60
CA GLU A 363 -14.11 -34.30 32.51
C GLU A 363 -14.39 -33.63 31.16
N HIS A 364 -13.37 -33.19 30.41
CA HIS A 364 -13.53 -32.60 29.07
C HIS A 364 -13.40 -33.57 27.89
N LYS A 365 -13.92 -34.81 28.01
CA LYS A 365 -14.15 -35.68 26.84
C LYS A 365 -15.39 -35.24 26.06
N ASN A 366 -15.21 -34.25 25.18
CA ASN A 366 -15.76 -34.21 23.81
C ASN A 366 -15.52 -32.82 23.19
N ILE A 367 -14.48 -32.68 22.38
CA ILE A 367 -14.56 -31.81 21.21
C ILE A 367 -14.13 -32.63 19.99
N ILE A 368 -15.16 -32.99 19.23
CA ILE A 368 -15.13 -33.66 17.95
C ILE A 368 -14.60 -32.65 16.91
N ALA A 369 -13.64 -33.07 16.11
CA ALA A 369 -13.14 -32.31 14.96
C ALA A 369 -14.23 -32.09 13.90
N TRP A 370 -14.48 -30.84 13.50
CA TRP A 370 -15.05 -30.53 12.17
C TRP A 370 -14.48 -29.21 11.60
N LYS A 371 -13.63 -29.39 10.58
CA LYS A 371 -13.75 -28.86 9.20
C LYS A 371 -13.95 -27.34 8.97
N THR A 372 -12.94 -26.77 8.32
CA THR A 372 -12.94 -25.61 7.41
C THR A 372 -14.23 -25.38 6.63
N VAL A 373 -14.78 -24.16 6.70
CA VAL A 373 -15.47 -23.49 5.59
C VAL A 373 -15.17 -21.99 5.66
N ILE A 374 -14.47 -21.52 4.62
CA ILE A 374 -14.34 -20.12 4.20
C ILE A 374 -15.71 -19.62 3.77
N LEU A 375 -16.13 -18.43 4.20
CA LEU A 375 -17.09 -17.63 3.44
C LEU A 375 -16.86 -16.13 3.73
N PHE A 376 -16.57 -15.42 2.66
CA PHE A 376 -16.50 -13.97 2.54
C PHE A 376 -17.76 -13.29 3.09
N ARG A 377 -17.55 -12.13 3.72
CA ARG A 377 -18.28 -10.92 3.32
C ARG A 377 -17.47 -9.67 3.59
#